data_AF-A0A950ABP0-F1
#
_entry.id   AF-A0A950ABP0-F1
#
_cell.length_a   1.000
_cell.length_b   1.000
_cell.length_c   1.000
_cell.angle_alpha   90.00
_cell.angle_beta   90.00
_cell.angle_gamma   90.00
#
_symmetry.space_group_name_H-M   'P 1'
#
loop_
_entity.id
_entity.type
_entity.pdbx_description
1 polymer ?
#
loop_
_entity_poly.entity_id
_entity_poly.type
_entity_poly.pdbx_seq_one_letter_code
_entity_poly.pdbx_strand_id
1 'polypeptide(L)'
;MLITGACARKGGYPGGGMGGGGFSFPVAAAPLTRGNIAQYASATGSVVPRLSGDLSSVASGTVLSVGAQIGERVTKGELLVQIDDSTLRAQESQAAANLAQLKASSVGGSSTAQAALASAQVAYHTAQLDLQRNRTLFAQGYVSKSALDDSTNRFAAADAALRAAQVAEQNASLSSGSSAATAQIQAAQAALATVERQIALT
;
A
#
# COMPACT_ATOMS: atom_id res chain seq x y z
N MET A 1 4.85 -45.39 44.09
CA MET A 1 4.15 -45.12 45.36
C MET A 1 4.40 -46.32 46.27
N LEU A 2 5.11 -46.11 47.37
CA LEU A 2 5.45 -47.12 48.38
C LEU A 2 4.17 -47.64 49.05
N ILE A 3 4.06 -48.96 49.25
CA ILE A 3 3.10 -49.52 50.21
C ILE A 3 3.88 -50.40 51.17
N THR A 4 3.99 -49.85 52.37
CA THR A 4 4.53 -50.39 53.62
C THR A 4 3.74 -51.61 54.08
N GLY A 5 4.46 -52.57 54.67
CA GLY A 5 3.88 -53.78 55.24
C GLY A 5 3.17 -53.56 56.58
N ALA A 6 2.26 -54.47 56.91
CA ALA A 6 1.79 -54.71 58.26
C ALA A 6 1.61 -56.22 58.46
N CYS A 7 2.55 -56.82 59.20
CA CYS A 7 2.50 -58.21 59.64
C CYS A 7 1.77 -58.24 61.00
N ALA A 8 0.56 -58.78 61.05
CA ALA A 8 -0.19 -58.96 62.30
C ALA A 8 -0.16 -60.44 62.72
N ARG A 9 0.66 -60.75 63.73
CA ARG A 9 0.63 -62.00 64.50
C ARG A 9 -0.27 -61.81 65.74
N LYS A 10 -1.19 -62.75 66.01
CA LYS A 10 -1.26 -63.56 67.25
C LYS A 10 -2.60 -64.29 67.35
N GLY A 11 -2.52 -65.59 67.68
CA GLY A 11 -3.66 -66.39 68.11
C GLY A 11 -3.38 -67.88 67.97
N GLY A 12 -2.62 -68.46 68.91
CA GLY A 12 -2.38 -69.90 68.96
C GLY A 12 -3.48 -70.64 69.73
N TYR A 13 -3.72 -71.90 69.36
CA TYR A 13 -4.46 -72.88 70.16
C TYR A 13 -3.61 -74.15 70.29
N PRO A 14 -3.35 -74.67 71.50
CA PRO A 14 -2.66 -75.93 71.72
C PRO A 14 -3.67 -77.07 71.90
N GLY A 15 -3.41 -78.24 71.31
CA GLY A 15 -4.20 -79.45 71.57
C GLY A 15 -3.96 -80.54 70.52
N GLY A 16 -3.19 -81.56 70.86
CA GLY A 16 -2.79 -82.65 69.97
C GLY A 16 -3.87 -83.71 69.73
N GLY A 17 -3.85 -84.26 68.52
CA GLY A 17 -4.57 -85.46 68.11
C GLY A 17 -3.97 -86.00 66.80
N MET A 18 -3.39 -87.21 66.85
CA MET A 18 -2.74 -87.89 65.73
C MET A 18 -3.79 -88.46 64.75
N GLY A 19 -3.58 -88.25 63.43
CA GLY A 19 -4.25 -89.06 62.40
C GLY A 19 -4.27 -88.44 61.00
N GLY A 20 -3.47 -89.00 60.08
CA GLY A 20 -3.63 -88.82 58.63
C GLY A 20 -2.63 -87.86 57.97
N GLY A 21 -1.59 -88.42 57.35
CA GLY A 21 -0.58 -87.68 56.61
C GLY A 21 -1.14 -87.00 55.36
N GLY A 22 -1.00 -85.68 55.31
CA GLY A 22 -1.17 -84.88 54.11
C GLY A 22 -0.28 -83.65 54.22
N PHE A 23 0.73 -83.55 53.37
CA PHE A 23 1.59 -82.36 53.30
C PHE A 23 0.75 -81.16 52.88
N SER A 24 0.41 -80.29 53.83
CA SER A 24 -0.31 -79.04 53.57
C SER A 24 0.70 -77.95 53.21
N PHE A 25 0.68 -77.52 51.95
CA PHE A 25 1.44 -76.36 51.49
C PHE A 25 0.53 -75.13 51.56
N PRO A 26 0.87 -74.07 52.32
CA PRO A 26 0.08 -72.86 52.31
C PRO A 26 0.18 -72.21 50.92
N VAL A 27 -0.96 -72.07 50.24
CA VAL A 27 -1.08 -71.39 48.96
C VAL A 27 -1.70 -70.02 49.20
N ALA A 28 -1.02 -68.97 48.77
CA ALA A 28 -1.56 -67.62 48.82
C ALA A 28 -2.69 -67.50 47.79
N ALA A 29 -3.93 -67.30 48.26
CA ALA A 29 -5.09 -67.01 47.42
C ALA A 29 -5.51 -65.54 47.60
N ALA A 30 -5.81 -64.85 46.50
CA ALA A 30 -6.34 -63.48 46.50
C ALA A 30 -7.79 -63.47 45.96
N PRO A 31 -8.73 -62.71 46.56
CA PRO A 31 -10.11 -62.64 46.10
C PRO A 31 -10.21 -61.95 44.74
N LEU A 32 -11.04 -62.49 43.84
CA LEU A 32 -11.26 -61.95 42.51
C LEU A 32 -12.29 -60.80 42.57
N THR A 33 -11.88 -59.58 42.23
CA THR A 33 -12.77 -58.41 42.17
C THR A 33 -12.90 -57.92 40.72
N ARG A 34 -14.13 -57.68 40.25
CA ARG A 34 -14.36 -57.09 38.93
C ARG A 34 -14.11 -55.58 39.01
N GLY A 35 -13.28 -55.07 38.12
CA GLY A 35 -12.98 -53.65 37.96
C GLY A 35 -12.47 -53.37 36.55
N ASN A 36 -12.46 -52.09 36.18
CA ASN A 36 -11.94 -51.67 34.87
C ASN A 36 -10.41 -51.80 34.84
N ILE A 37 -9.89 -52.44 33.80
CA ILE A 37 -8.44 -52.54 33.55
C ILE A 37 -8.10 -51.50 32.50
N ALA A 38 -7.37 -50.46 32.90
CA ALA A 38 -6.80 -49.52 31.94
C ALA A 38 -5.59 -50.16 31.26
N GLN A 39 -5.67 -50.37 29.95
CA GLN A 39 -4.50 -50.69 29.13
C GLN A 39 -3.87 -49.40 28.63
N TYR A 40 -2.63 -49.16 29.01
CA TYR A 40 -1.87 -48.02 28.53
C TYR A 40 -1.02 -48.46 27.33
N ALA A 41 -1.20 -47.81 26.19
CA ALA A 41 -0.32 -47.93 25.03
C ALA A 41 0.59 -46.70 24.99
N SER A 42 1.90 -46.90 25.06
CA SER A 42 2.87 -45.82 24.92
C SER A 42 3.18 -45.57 23.44
N ALA A 43 2.97 -44.35 22.98
CA ALA A 43 3.39 -43.88 21.67
C ALA A 43 4.29 -42.66 21.84
N THR A 44 5.40 -42.62 21.12
CA THR A 44 6.29 -41.46 21.07
C THR A 44 5.82 -40.52 19.97
N GLY A 45 5.58 -39.25 20.32
CA GLY A 45 5.28 -38.19 19.38
C GLY A 45 6.16 -36.97 19.65
N SER A 46 6.45 -36.20 18.62
CA SER A 46 7.19 -34.93 18.75
C SER A 46 6.21 -33.77 18.89
N VAL A 47 6.51 -32.83 19.79
CA VAL A 47 5.73 -31.60 19.95
C VAL A 47 6.27 -30.55 19.00
N VAL A 48 5.40 -29.99 18.17
CA VAL A 48 5.73 -28.91 17.23
C VAL A 48 4.91 -27.66 17.55
N PRO A 49 5.45 -26.45 17.28
CA PRO A 49 4.69 -25.21 17.44
C PRO A 49 3.43 -25.20 16.57
N ARG A 50 2.35 -24.58 17.06
CA ARG A 50 1.09 -24.45 16.31
C ARG A 50 1.22 -23.58 15.06
N LEU A 51 2.10 -22.58 15.11
CA LEU A 51 2.46 -21.70 14.00
C LEU A 51 3.98 -21.53 14.02
N SER A 52 4.61 -21.81 12.88
CA SER A 52 6.03 -21.55 12.63
C SER A 52 6.13 -20.85 11.30
N GLY A 53 7.03 -19.88 11.19
CA GLY A 53 7.27 -19.16 9.95
C GLY A 53 8.67 -18.56 9.96
N ASP A 54 9.31 -18.60 8.80
CA ASP A 54 10.61 -17.96 8.60
C ASP A 54 10.37 -16.49 8.20
N LEU A 55 11.08 -15.58 8.86
CA LEU A 55 11.03 -14.16 8.53
C LEU A 55 12.16 -13.82 7.56
N SER A 56 11.79 -13.30 6.39
CA SER A 56 12.72 -12.83 5.37
C SER A 56 12.42 -11.39 4.98
N SER A 57 13.47 -10.60 4.75
CA SER A 57 13.30 -9.27 4.15
C SER A 57 12.87 -9.37 2.70
N VAL A 58 11.93 -8.52 2.29
CA VAL A 58 11.53 -8.35 0.88
C VAL A 58 12.50 -7.42 0.14
N ALA A 59 13.18 -6.54 0.87
CA ALA A 59 14.10 -5.56 0.33
C ALA A 59 15.56 -5.95 0.58
N SER A 60 16.37 -5.80 -0.46
CA SER A 60 17.80 -6.11 -0.45
C SER A 60 18.58 -4.90 0.10
N GLY A 61 19.32 -5.08 1.18
CA GLY A 61 20.15 -4.02 1.76
C GLY A 61 21.07 -4.54 2.87
N THR A 62 21.96 -3.68 3.35
CA THR A 62 22.84 -3.99 4.47
C THR A 62 22.07 -3.84 5.79
N VAL A 63 22.20 -4.82 6.69
CA VAL A 63 21.61 -4.74 8.04
C VAL A 63 22.38 -3.70 8.86
N LEU A 64 21.68 -2.66 9.30
CA LEU A 64 22.21 -1.60 10.16
C LEU A 64 22.19 -2.04 11.63
N SER A 65 21.13 -2.70 12.07
CA SER A 65 20.99 -3.20 13.44
C SER A 65 20.01 -4.36 13.55
N VAL A 66 20.24 -5.24 14.52
CA VAL A 66 19.32 -6.31 14.93
C VAL A 66 18.90 -6.04 16.37
N GLY A 67 17.60 -5.87 16.59
CA GLY A 67 17.02 -5.48 17.88
C GLY A 67 16.60 -6.66 18.77
N ALA A 68 16.55 -7.89 18.24
CA ALA A 68 16.07 -9.06 18.96
C ALA A 68 17.16 -10.11 19.20
N GLN A 69 17.16 -10.73 20.39
CA GLN A 69 18.06 -11.83 20.72
C GLN A 69 17.38 -13.20 20.66
N ILE A 70 18.19 -14.25 20.48
CA ILE A 70 17.67 -15.63 20.43
C ILE A 70 17.04 -15.99 21.78
N GLY A 71 15.77 -16.39 21.76
CA GLY A 71 15.00 -16.75 22.95
C GLY A 71 14.20 -15.60 23.56
N GLU A 72 14.33 -14.38 23.02
CA GLU A 72 13.55 -13.23 23.44
C GLU A 72 12.11 -13.29 22.93
N ARG A 73 11.16 -12.82 23.75
CA ARG A 73 9.75 -12.79 23.39
C ARG A 73 9.43 -11.46 22.70
N VAL A 74 9.14 -11.51 21.41
CA VAL A 74 8.77 -10.34 20.62
C VAL A 74 7.26 -10.20 20.46
N THR A 75 6.81 -8.96 20.27
CA THR A 75 5.40 -8.60 20.06
C THR A 75 5.11 -8.22 18.60
N LYS A 76 3.83 -8.23 18.21
CA LYS A 76 3.44 -7.87 16.84
C LYS A 76 3.73 -6.38 16.60
N GLY A 77 4.53 -6.08 15.57
CA GLY A 77 4.90 -4.72 15.17
C GLY A 77 6.21 -4.21 15.78
N GLU A 78 6.93 -5.06 16.50
CA GLU A 78 8.23 -4.74 17.06
C GLU A 78 9.33 -4.73 15.98
N LEU A 79 10.20 -3.73 16.02
CA LEU A 79 11.31 -3.59 15.08
C LEU A 79 12.38 -4.64 15.39
N LEU A 80 12.50 -5.65 14.52
CA LEU A 80 13.47 -6.73 14.69
C LEU A 80 14.82 -6.43 14.04
N VAL A 81 14.79 -5.83 12.84
CA VAL A 81 15.97 -5.54 12.04
C VAL A 81 15.75 -4.22 11.32
N GLN A 82 16.77 -3.38 11.28
CA GLN A 82 16.78 -2.17 10.46
C GLN A 82 17.72 -2.38 9.28
N ILE A 83 17.24 -2.15 8.07
CA ILE A 83 18.00 -2.29 6.83
C ILE A 83 18.31 -0.90 6.26
N ASP A 84 19.48 -0.73 5.65
CA ASP A 84 19.84 0.50 4.92
C ASP A 84 18.94 0.67 3.69
N ASP A 85 18.11 1.71 3.75
CA ASP A 85 17.11 2.13 2.77
C ASP A 85 17.57 3.37 1.97
N SER A 86 18.84 3.77 2.05
CA SER A 86 19.37 4.96 1.36
C SER A 86 19.13 4.94 -0.16
N THR A 87 19.23 3.76 -0.78
CA THR A 87 18.95 3.58 -2.21
C THR A 87 17.47 3.72 -2.54
N LEU A 88 16.57 3.22 -1.67
CA LEU A 88 15.13 3.36 -1.83
C LEU A 88 14.69 4.81 -1.62
N ARG A 89 15.26 5.51 -0.62
CA ARG A 89 15.04 6.96 -0.41
C ARG A 89 15.50 7.80 -1.60
N ALA A 90 16.63 7.45 -2.21
CA ALA A 90 17.09 8.11 -3.43
C ALA A 90 16.12 7.91 -4.61
N GLN A 91 15.57 6.68 -4.76
CA GLN A 91 14.55 6.38 -5.77
C GLN A 91 13.24 7.13 -5.51
N GLU A 92 12.83 7.28 -4.25
CA GLU A 92 11.65 8.04 -3.84
C GLU A 92 11.81 9.52 -4.22
N SER A 93 12.95 10.13 -3.87
CA SER A 93 13.26 11.51 -4.22
C SER A 93 13.26 11.72 -5.74
N GLN A 94 13.81 10.78 -6.50
CA GLN A 94 13.83 10.85 -7.96
C GLN A 94 12.41 10.75 -8.56
N ALA A 95 11.58 9.85 -8.04
CA ALA A 95 10.18 9.67 -8.46
C ALA A 95 9.33 10.92 -8.14
N ALA A 96 9.54 11.51 -6.95
CA ALA A 96 8.87 12.74 -6.52
C ALA A 96 9.24 13.93 -7.41
N ALA A 97 10.53 14.08 -7.75
CA ALA A 97 11.00 15.13 -8.66
C ALA A 97 10.40 14.98 -10.07
N ASN A 98 10.32 13.76 -10.60
CA ASN A 98 9.71 13.50 -11.90
C ASN A 98 8.21 13.85 -11.91
N LEU A 99 7.48 13.48 -10.85
CA LEU A 99 6.08 13.84 -10.67
C LEU A 99 5.88 15.37 -10.63
N ALA A 100 6.73 16.08 -9.87
CA ALA A 100 6.68 17.54 -9.78
C ALA A 100 6.93 18.20 -11.15
N GLN A 101 7.91 17.71 -11.90
CA GLN A 101 8.22 18.20 -13.25
C GLN A 101 7.06 17.99 -14.23
N LEU A 102 6.43 16.82 -14.21
CA LEU A 102 5.27 16.50 -15.04
C LEU A 102 4.07 17.40 -14.69
N LYS A 103 3.81 17.63 -13.40
CA LYS A 103 2.76 18.56 -12.95
C LYS A 103 3.05 20.00 -13.40
N ALA A 104 4.27 20.49 -13.20
CA ALA A 104 4.66 21.84 -13.61
C ALA A 104 4.49 22.06 -15.13
N SER A 105 4.86 21.06 -15.93
CA SER A 105 4.77 21.11 -17.39
C SER A 105 3.32 21.15 -17.87
N SER A 106 2.39 20.50 -17.16
CA SER A 106 0.97 20.49 -17.50
C SER A 106 0.25 21.83 -17.26
N VAL A 107 0.74 22.64 -16.31
CA VAL A 107 0.12 23.93 -15.93
C VAL A 107 0.62 25.08 -16.80
N GLY A 108 1.88 25.05 -17.26
CA GLY A 108 2.48 26.12 -18.04
C GLY A 108 1.75 26.44 -19.36
N GLY A 109 1.23 25.43 -20.06
CA GLY A 109 0.58 25.59 -21.36
C GLY A 109 -0.78 26.29 -21.34
N SER A 110 -1.52 26.21 -20.24
CA SER A 110 -2.85 26.82 -20.14
C SER A 110 -2.77 28.35 -19.95
N SER A 111 -1.78 28.81 -19.17
CA SER A 111 -1.61 30.24 -18.86
C SER A 111 -1.25 31.10 -20.08
N THR A 112 -0.43 30.59 -21.00
CA THR A 112 0.00 31.31 -22.20
C THR A 112 -1.12 31.39 -23.24
N ALA A 113 -1.91 30.32 -23.39
CA ALA A 113 -3.07 30.29 -24.28
C ALA A 113 -4.18 31.23 -23.80
N GLN A 114 -4.43 31.30 -22.47
CA GLN A 114 -5.37 32.25 -21.87
C GLN A 114 -4.96 33.70 -22.10
N ALA A 115 -3.67 34.02 -21.94
CA ALA A 115 -3.15 35.36 -22.20
C ALA A 115 -3.30 35.76 -23.69
N ALA A 116 -3.08 34.82 -24.61
CA ALA A 116 -3.28 35.03 -26.05
C ALA A 116 -4.76 35.24 -26.42
N LEU A 117 -5.68 34.53 -25.76
CA LEU A 117 -7.12 34.72 -25.95
C LEU A 117 -7.59 36.08 -25.44
N ALA A 118 -7.13 36.49 -24.26
CA ALA A 118 -7.46 37.78 -23.69
C ALA A 118 -6.97 38.95 -24.58
N SER A 119 -5.75 38.87 -25.11
CA SER A 119 -5.22 39.90 -26.02
C SER A 119 -5.98 39.95 -27.36
N ALA A 120 -6.36 38.79 -27.91
CA ALA A 120 -7.16 38.72 -29.13
C ALA A 120 -8.59 39.27 -28.95
N GLN A 121 -9.21 39.07 -27.78
CA GLN A 121 -10.51 39.67 -27.45
C GLN A 121 -10.45 41.20 -27.41
N VAL A 122 -9.41 41.77 -26.80
CA VAL A 122 -9.21 43.22 -26.76
C VAL A 122 -9.01 43.79 -28.17
N ALA A 123 -8.21 43.12 -29.00
CA ALA A 123 -7.98 43.52 -30.39
C ALA A 123 -9.28 43.48 -31.22
N TYR A 124 -10.09 42.42 -31.07
CA TYR A 124 -11.40 42.31 -31.70
C TYR A 124 -12.33 43.44 -31.31
N HIS A 125 -12.46 43.72 -30.02
CA HIS A 125 -13.36 44.76 -29.52
C HIS A 125 -12.95 46.15 -30.02
N THR A 126 -11.65 46.43 -30.01
CA THR A 126 -11.11 47.70 -30.55
C THR A 126 -11.43 47.85 -32.03
N ALA A 127 -11.14 46.82 -32.84
CA ALA A 127 -11.40 46.86 -34.27
C ALA A 127 -12.90 46.96 -34.61
N GLN A 128 -13.77 46.35 -33.78
CA GLN A 128 -15.22 46.45 -33.90
C GLN A 128 -15.71 47.90 -33.68
N LEU A 129 -15.24 48.54 -32.61
CA LEU A 129 -15.59 49.92 -32.28
C LEU A 129 -15.08 50.91 -33.34
N ASP A 130 -13.88 50.67 -33.89
CA ASP A 130 -13.31 51.49 -34.95
C ASP A 130 -14.11 51.35 -36.26
N LEU A 131 -14.47 50.13 -36.64
CA LEU A 131 -15.33 49.89 -37.79
C LEU A 131 -16.70 50.55 -37.63
N GLN A 132 -17.30 50.45 -36.44
CA GLN A 132 -18.60 51.07 -36.17
C GLN A 132 -18.51 52.60 -36.26
N ARG A 133 -17.49 53.23 -35.67
CA ARG A 133 -17.23 54.67 -35.80
C ARG A 133 -17.05 55.09 -37.25
N ASN A 134 -16.20 54.38 -38.00
CA ASN A 134 -15.92 54.71 -39.38
C ASN A 134 -17.15 54.54 -40.29
N ARG A 135 -18.02 53.55 -40.01
CA ARG A 135 -19.30 53.42 -40.72
C ARG A 135 -20.21 54.63 -40.48
N THR A 136 -20.36 55.07 -39.23
CA THR A 136 -21.16 56.25 -38.90
C THR A 136 -20.59 57.51 -39.54
N LEU A 137 -19.27 57.72 -39.45
CA LEU A 137 -18.61 58.87 -40.06
C LEU A 137 -18.65 58.84 -41.58
N PHE A 138 -18.61 57.66 -42.20
CA PHE A 138 -18.70 57.51 -43.66
C PHE A 138 -20.11 57.86 -44.16
N ALA A 139 -21.14 57.42 -43.44
CA ALA A 139 -22.52 57.79 -43.75
C ALA A 139 -22.77 59.31 -43.63
N GLN A 140 -21.99 59.98 -42.77
CA GLN A 140 -22.00 61.43 -42.62
C GLN A 140 -21.03 62.16 -43.58
N GLY A 141 -20.28 61.44 -44.41
CA GLY A 141 -19.33 62.01 -45.38
C GLY A 141 -17.99 62.49 -44.78
N TYR A 142 -17.68 62.17 -43.53
CA TYR A 142 -16.48 62.66 -42.82
C TYR A 142 -15.22 61.78 -42.99
N VAL A 143 -15.34 60.57 -43.54
CA VAL A 143 -14.19 59.68 -43.81
C VAL A 143 -14.24 59.14 -45.24
N SER A 144 -13.06 58.83 -45.79
CA SER A 144 -12.92 58.28 -47.14
C SER A 144 -13.32 56.80 -47.20
N LYS A 145 -13.66 56.32 -48.39
CA LYS A 145 -13.93 54.89 -48.62
C LYS A 145 -12.74 54.00 -48.23
N SER A 146 -11.52 54.46 -48.51
CA SER A 146 -10.28 53.78 -48.10
C SER A 146 -10.21 53.57 -46.58
N ALA A 147 -10.56 54.58 -45.78
CA ALA A 147 -10.52 54.47 -44.33
C ALA A 147 -11.58 53.50 -43.76
N LEU A 148 -12.73 53.40 -44.43
CA LEU A 148 -13.76 52.40 -44.10
C LEU A 148 -13.28 50.98 -44.45
N ASP A 149 -12.71 50.81 -45.64
CA ASP A 149 -12.17 49.53 -46.11
C ASP A 149 -11.02 49.05 -45.20
N ASP A 150 -10.12 49.96 -44.78
CA ASP A 150 -9.05 49.67 -43.81
C ASP A 150 -9.61 49.18 -42.47
N SER A 151 -10.63 49.83 -41.92
CA SER A 151 -11.26 49.40 -40.67
C SER A 151 -11.99 48.05 -40.80
N THR A 152 -12.55 47.77 -41.99
CA THR A 152 -13.20 46.49 -42.29
C THR A 152 -12.17 45.36 -42.34
N ASN A 153 -11.04 45.60 -42.99
CA ASN A 153 -9.93 44.65 -43.05
C ASN A 153 -9.31 44.40 -41.67
N ARG A 154 -9.15 45.44 -40.84
CA ARG A 154 -8.67 45.30 -39.45
C ARG A 154 -9.63 44.49 -38.59
N PHE A 155 -10.93 44.70 -38.71
CA PHE A 155 -11.93 43.88 -38.01
C PHE A 155 -11.87 42.42 -38.46
N ALA A 156 -11.81 42.15 -39.77
CA ALA A 156 -11.70 40.79 -40.29
C ALA A 156 -10.42 40.08 -39.81
N ALA A 157 -9.29 40.79 -39.76
CA ALA A 157 -8.04 40.27 -39.21
C ALA A 157 -8.13 39.97 -37.70
N ALA A 158 -8.74 40.87 -36.93
CA ALA A 158 -8.92 40.68 -35.49
C ALA A 158 -9.90 39.55 -35.16
N ASP A 159 -10.95 39.37 -35.97
CA ASP A 159 -11.88 38.24 -35.86
C ASP A 159 -11.20 36.90 -36.19
N ALA A 160 -10.38 36.86 -37.24
CA ALA A 160 -9.57 35.68 -37.55
C ALA A 160 -8.57 35.36 -36.42
N ALA A 161 -7.93 36.38 -35.83
CA ALA A 161 -7.02 36.22 -34.71
C ALA A 161 -7.75 35.72 -33.44
N LEU A 162 -8.96 36.21 -33.16
CA LEU A 162 -9.78 35.72 -32.05
C LEU A 162 -10.14 34.25 -32.21
N ARG A 163 -10.58 33.83 -33.40
CA ARG A 163 -10.88 32.42 -33.69
C ARG A 163 -9.64 31.55 -33.56
N ALA A 164 -8.48 32.02 -34.04
CA ALA A 164 -7.22 31.31 -33.89
C ALA A 164 -6.82 31.13 -32.42
N ALA A 165 -7.00 32.17 -31.60
CA ALA A 165 -6.72 32.11 -30.16
C ALA A 165 -7.69 31.18 -29.42
N GLN A 166 -8.98 31.14 -29.80
CA GLN A 166 -9.95 30.18 -29.28
C GLN A 166 -9.58 28.73 -29.62
N VAL A 167 -9.15 28.47 -30.85
CA VAL A 167 -8.67 27.13 -31.25
C VAL A 167 -7.39 26.75 -30.50
N ALA A 168 -6.48 27.71 -30.26
CA ALA A 168 -5.28 27.48 -29.49
C ALA A 168 -5.59 27.15 -28.01
N GLU A 169 -6.55 27.85 -27.40
CA GLU A 169 -7.03 27.55 -26.04
C GLU A 169 -7.72 26.18 -25.97
N GLN A 170 -8.58 25.87 -26.95
CA GLN A 170 -9.20 24.56 -27.07
C GLN A 170 -8.14 23.46 -27.20
N ASN A 171 -7.13 23.62 -28.06
CA ASN A 171 -6.05 22.65 -28.20
C ASN A 171 -5.19 22.52 -26.94
N ALA A 172 -4.94 23.63 -26.24
CA ALA A 172 -4.24 23.62 -24.96
C ALA A 172 -5.06 22.87 -23.88
N SER A 173 -6.37 23.12 -23.79
CA SER A 173 -7.26 22.41 -22.86
C SER A 173 -7.38 20.92 -23.18
N LEU A 174 -7.40 20.54 -24.46
CA LEU A 174 -7.39 19.15 -24.93
C LEU A 174 -6.04 18.46 -24.69
N SER A 175 -4.93 19.20 -24.75
CA SER A 175 -3.59 18.69 -24.43
C SER A 175 -3.40 18.54 -22.92
N SER A 176 -3.83 19.51 -22.12
CA SER A 176 -3.85 19.42 -20.65
C SER A 176 -4.82 18.34 -20.15
N GLY A 177 -5.96 18.19 -20.83
CA GLY A 177 -6.94 17.12 -20.61
C GLY A 177 -6.61 15.83 -21.35
N SER A 178 -5.49 15.77 -22.08
CA SER A 178 -5.11 14.54 -22.78
C SER A 178 -4.88 13.48 -21.72
N SER A 179 -5.55 12.35 -21.91
CA SER A 179 -5.37 11.13 -21.12
C SER A 179 -3.89 10.77 -21.00
N ALA A 180 -3.03 11.20 -21.93
CA ALA A 180 -1.58 11.03 -21.86
C ALA A 180 -0.91 11.79 -20.71
N ALA A 181 -1.21 13.08 -20.49
CA ALA A 181 -0.60 13.86 -19.39
C ALA A 181 -1.11 13.39 -18.02
N THR A 182 -2.41 13.12 -17.92
CA THR A 182 -3.02 12.54 -16.71
C THR A 182 -2.58 11.09 -16.47
N ALA A 183 -2.43 10.26 -17.51
CA ALA A 183 -1.88 8.91 -17.39
C ALA A 183 -0.40 8.93 -17.02
N GLN A 184 0.40 9.87 -17.51
CA GLN A 184 1.79 10.03 -17.09
C GLN A 184 1.88 10.46 -15.62
N ILE A 185 1.01 11.37 -15.16
CA ILE A 185 0.93 11.74 -13.74
C ILE A 185 0.47 10.55 -12.88
N GLN A 186 -0.54 9.79 -13.31
CA GLN A 186 -1.01 8.60 -12.59
C GLN A 186 0.01 7.47 -12.58
N ALA A 187 0.74 7.25 -13.69
CA ALA A 187 1.83 6.28 -13.76
C ALA A 187 3.01 6.69 -12.86
N ALA A 188 3.36 7.98 -12.82
CA ALA A 188 4.38 8.51 -11.92
C ALA A 188 3.97 8.40 -10.43
N GLN A 189 2.69 8.63 -10.11
CA GLN A 189 2.13 8.40 -8.78
C GLN A 189 2.15 6.91 -8.39
N ALA A 190 1.81 6.02 -9.33
CA ALA A 190 1.87 4.58 -9.09
C ALA A 190 3.31 4.10 -8.85
N ALA A 191 4.28 4.64 -9.60
CA ALA A 191 5.70 4.35 -9.41
C ALA A 191 6.20 4.85 -8.04
N LEU A 192 5.79 6.04 -7.60
CA LEU A 192 6.13 6.56 -6.27
C LEU A 192 5.50 5.68 -5.18
N ALA A 193 4.23 5.30 -5.31
CA ALA A 193 3.54 4.41 -4.37
C ALA A 193 4.11 2.99 -4.32
N THR A 194 4.80 2.52 -5.37
CA THR A 194 5.54 1.26 -5.31
C THR A 194 6.85 1.39 -4.54
N VAL A 195 7.56 2.52 -4.66
CA VAL A 195 8.79 2.78 -3.91
C VAL A 195 8.50 2.99 -2.43
N GLU A 196 7.46 3.78 -2.08
CA GLU A 196 7.01 3.96 -0.70
C GLU A 196 6.63 2.63 -0.04
N ARG A 197 5.96 1.73 -0.77
CA ARG A 197 5.63 0.38 -0.27
C ARG A 197 6.87 -0.47 -0.01
N GLN A 198 7.94 -0.31 -0.79
CA GLN A 198 9.19 -1.02 -0.56
C GLN A 198 9.93 -0.49 0.66
N ILE A 199 9.89 0.83 0.90
CA ILE A 199 10.43 1.46 2.12
C ILE A 199 9.64 1.05 3.37
N ALA A 200 8.31 0.93 3.28
CA ALA A 200 7.49 0.49 4.42
C ALA A 200 7.73 -0.97 4.82
N LEU A 201 8.40 -1.75 3.98
CA LEU A 201 8.72 -3.16 4.21
C LEU A 201 10.18 -3.38 4.68
N THR A 202 11.00 -2.33 4.73
CA THR A 202 12.36 -2.32 5.30
C THR A 202 12.36 -1.85 6.75
#